data_AF-A0A660M0N1-F1
#
_entry.id   AF-A0A660M0N1-F1
#
_cell.length_a   1.000
_cell.length_b   1.000
_cell.length_c   1.000
_cell.angle_alpha   90.00
_cell.angle_beta   90.00
_cell.angle_gamma   90.00
#
_symmetry.space_group_name_H-M   'P 1'
#
loop_
_entity.id
_entity.type
_entity.pdbx_description
1 polymer ?
#
loop_
_entity_poly.entity_id
_entity_poly.type
_entity_poly.pdbx_seq_one_letter_code
_entity_poly.pdbx_strand_id
1 'polypeptide(L)' 'MTLFERILTARGLTTRAARQAFLQPDYMAVKHDPFLLPDMEKAVARLKQAREQGEKIVI' A
#
# COMPACT_ATOMS: atom_id res chain seq x y z
N MET A 1 28.41 6.19 11.41
CA MET A 1 27.03 5.91 10.97
C MET A 1 26.10 5.95 12.17
N THR A 2 24.97 6.64 12.07
CA THR A 2 23.95 6.68 13.12
C THR A 2 23.13 5.38 13.14
N LEU A 3 22.40 5.12 14.24
CA LEU A 3 21.42 4.02 14.28
C LEU A 3 20.38 4.13 13.15
N PHE A 4 19.93 5.35 12.87
CA PHE A 4 18.99 5.63 11.79
C PHE A 4 19.55 5.22 10.43
N GLU A 5 20.80 5.60 10.12
CA GLU A 5 21.48 5.21 8.87
C GLU A 5 21.66 3.68 8.76
N ARG A 6 21.94 3.00 9.86
CA ARG A 6 22.03 1.52 9.91
C ARG A 6 20.70 0.87 9.59
N ILE A 7 19.58 1.37 10.13
CA ILE A 7 18.24 0.85 9.84
C ILE A 7 17.88 1.05 8.37
N LEU A 8 18.14 2.24 7.81
CA LEU A 8 17.86 2.51 6.40
C LEU A 8 18.68 1.60 5.48
N THR A 9 19.95 1.39 5.80
CA THR A 9 20.84 0.50 5.04
C THR A 9 20.37 -0.96 5.14
N ALA A 10 19.96 -1.43 6.32
CA ALA A 10 19.42 -2.78 6.52
C ALA A 10 18.11 -3.02 5.75
N ARG A 11 17.35 -1.97 5.45
CA ARG A 11 16.15 -2.01 4.58
C ARG A 11 16.46 -1.89 3.07
N GLY A 12 17.74 -1.84 2.69
CA GLY A 12 18.16 -1.67 1.29
C GLY A 12 18.11 -0.23 0.78
N LEU A 13 17.85 0.77 1.64
CA LEU A 13 17.73 2.19 1.26
C LEU A 13 19.11 2.88 1.23
N THR A 14 19.99 2.39 0.37
CA THR A 14 21.40 2.81 0.32
C THR A 14 21.61 4.17 -0.37
N THR A 15 20.71 4.55 -1.29
CA THR A 15 20.80 5.83 -2.03
C THR A 15 19.95 6.93 -1.41
N ARG A 16 20.35 8.20 -1.63
CA ARG A 16 19.56 9.36 -1.19
C ARG A 16 18.16 9.36 -1.82
N ALA A 17 18.05 9.00 -3.10
CA ALA A 17 16.79 8.91 -3.80
C ALA A 17 15.86 7.84 -3.20
N ALA A 18 16.37 6.64 -2.91
CA ALA A 18 15.60 5.58 -2.26
C ALA A 18 15.11 5.98 -0.86
N ARG A 19 15.99 6.63 -0.06
CA ARG A 19 15.60 7.17 1.25
C ARG A 19 14.48 8.22 1.13
N GLN A 20 14.60 9.15 0.19
CA GLN A 20 13.61 10.20 -0.03
C GLN A 20 12.26 9.60 -0.45
N ALA A 21 12.26 8.69 -1.42
CA ALA A 21 11.04 8.02 -1.89
C ALA A 21 10.35 7.21 -0.79
N PHE A 22 11.11 6.61 0.13
CA PHE A 22 10.55 5.85 1.25
C PHE A 22 10.04 6.73 2.39
N LEU A 23 10.80 7.78 2.77
CA LEU A 23 10.47 8.63 3.92
C LEU A 23 9.43 9.71 3.59
N GLN A 24 9.39 10.14 2.34
CA GLN A 24 8.47 11.16 1.83
C GLN A 24 7.89 10.68 0.48
N PRO A 25 7.08 9.60 0.50
CA PRO A 25 6.48 9.06 -0.71
C PRO A 25 5.48 10.04 -1.31
N ASP A 26 5.56 10.24 -2.62
CA ASP A 26 4.49 10.85 -3.41
C ASP A 26 3.50 9.77 -3.85
N TYR A 27 2.44 9.57 -3.06
CA TYR A 27 1.41 8.58 -3.36
C TYR A 27 0.57 8.92 -4.59
N MET A 28 0.57 10.17 -5.06
CA MET A 28 -0.11 10.55 -6.29
C MET A 28 0.70 10.11 -7.51
N ALA A 29 2.03 10.18 -7.44
CA ALA A 29 2.93 9.74 -8.50
C ALA A 29 3.02 8.22 -8.66
N VAL A 30 2.70 7.44 -7.63
CA VAL A 30 2.83 5.95 -7.61
C VAL A 30 1.47 5.25 -7.44
N LYS A 31 0.38 5.89 -7.89
CA LYS A 31 -0.96 5.32 -7.75
C LYS A 31 -1.13 4.11 -8.68
N HIS A 32 -1.09 2.90 -8.11
CA HIS A 32 -1.51 1.69 -8.82
C HIS A 32 -3.04 1.61 -8.84
N ASP A 33 -3.59 1.11 -9.95
CA ASP A 33 -5.01 0.80 -10.03
C ASP A 33 -5.31 -0.52 -9.31
N PRO A 34 -6.07 -0.51 -8.19
CA PRO A 34 -6.43 -1.74 -7.48
C PRO A 34 -7.25 -2.71 -8.33
N PHE A 35 -7.95 -2.24 -9.37
CA PHE A 35 -8.73 -3.09 -10.28
C PHE A 35 -7.86 -4.01 -11.15
N LEU A 36 -6.55 -3.80 -11.19
CA LEU A 36 -5.61 -4.73 -11.81
C LEU A 36 -5.39 -6.01 -10.99
N LEU A 37 -5.82 -6.04 -9.72
CA LEU A 37 -5.79 -7.26 -8.94
C LEU A 37 -6.86 -8.25 -9.44
N PRO A 38 -6.55 -9.57 -9.49
CA PRO A 38 -7.52 -10.58 -9.90
C PRO A 38 -8.82 -10.47 -9.09
N ASP A 39 -9.95 -10.57 -9.79
CA ASP A 39 -11.30 -10.56 -9.23
C ASP A 39 -11.67 -9.32 -8.39
N MET A 40 -10.94 -8.20 -8.51
CA MET A 40 -11.22 -6.98 -7.74
C MET A 40 -12.66 -6.46 -7.93
N GLU A 41 -13.17 -6.49 -9.17
CA GLU A 41 -14.56 -6.09 -9.44
C GLU A 41 -15.57 -6.95 -8.66
N LYS A 42 -15.34 -8.26 -8.61
CA LYS A 42 -16.20 -9.20 -7.86
C LYS A 42 -16.11 -8.95 -6.36
N ALA A 43 -14.91 -8.70 -5.84
CA ALA A 43 -14.70 -8.39 -4.43
C ALA A 43 -15.45 -7.11 -4.03
N VAL A 44 -15.35 -6.05 -4.84
CA VAL A 44 -16.07 -4.78 -4.61
C VAL A 44 -17.58 -4.98 -4.66
N ALA A 45 -18.09 -5.73 -5.65
CA ALA A 45 -19.52 -6.02 -5.76
C ALA A 45 -20.04 -6.77 -4.52
N ARG A 46 -19.31 -7.78 -4.06
CA ARG A 46 -19.67 -8.57 -2.86
C ARG A 46 -19.71 -7.72 -1.59
N LEU A 47 -18.74 -6.83 -1.41
CA LEU A 47 -18.68 -5.94 -0.25
C LEU A 47 -19.80 -4.89 -0.27
N LYS A 48 -20.14 -4.34 -1.44
CA LYS A 48 -21.29 -3.44 -1.59
C LYS A 48 -22.59 -4.13 -1.20
N GLN A 49 -22.80 -5.36 -1.68
CA GLN A 49 -23.97 -6.17 -1.32
C GLN A 49 -24.02 -6.46 0.20
N ALA A 50 -22.91 -6.91 0.81
CA ALA A 50 -22.86 -7.15 2.25
C ALA A 50 -23.29 -5.92 3.06
N ARG A 51 -22.77 -4.75 2.68
CA ARG A 51 -23.12 -3.48 3.31
C ARG A 51 -24.61 -3.16 3.16
N GLU A 52 -25.16 -3.34 1.96
CA GLU A 52 -26.59 -3.09 1.68
C GLU A 52 -27.51 -4.04 2.45
N GLN A 53 -27.09 -5.28 2.66
CA GLN A 53 -27.85 -6.32 3.36
C GLN A 53 -27.59 -6.34 4.87
N GLY A 54 -26.72 -5.47 5.38
CA GLY A 54 -26.35 -5.43 6.80
C GLY A 54 -25.61 -6.68 7.28
N GLU A 55 -24.92 -7.37 6.38
CA GLU A 55 -24.15 -8.56 6.71
C GLU A 55 -22.95 -8.22 7.60
N LYS A 56 -22.61 -9.13 8.52
CA LYS A 56 -21.37 -9.01 9.30
C LYS A 56 -20.17 -9.31 8.40
N ILE A 57 -19.20 -8.40 8.38
CA ILE A 57 -17.92 -8.58 7.70
C ILE A 57 -16.86 -8.88 8.74
N VAL A 58 -16.07 -9.94 8.52
CA VAL A 58 -14.89 -10.31 9.32
C VAL A 58 -13.67 -10.14 8.44
N ILE A 59 -12.64 -9.47 8.97
CA ILE A 59 -11.37 -9.15 8.31
C ILE A 59 -10.25 -9.91 9.01
#